data_AF-A0A7C3S7D0-F1
#
_entry.id   AF-A0A7C3S7D0-F1
#
_cell.length_a   1.000
_cell.length_b   1.000
_cell.length_c   1.000
_cell.angle_alpha   90.00
_cell.angle_beta   90.00
_cell.angle_gamma   90.00
#
_symmetry.space_group_name_H-M   'P 1'
#
loop_
_entity.id
_entity.type
_entity.pdbx_description
1 polymer ?
#
loop_
_entity_poly.entity_id
_entity_poly.type
_entity_poly.pdbx_seq_one_letter_code
_entity_poly.pdbx_strand_id
1 'polypeptide(L)'
;MIKLPLLFLATLGICLPSFYIFNLVLGSKLKFGQLVVLLLYAVCLTAVICASLAPVAFFFMICSSGYHFMVLLHVAIMALAGLVGLKGVVKGLQFLSEKTGMKGTENIFRVWLFLYAIVGAQMSWILRPFIGAPNMPFQIFRPIGGNFFTAILKTLWQLLQP
;
A
#
# COMPACT_ATOMS: atom_id res chain seq x y z
N MET A 1 -9.46 -5.82 12.33
CA MET A 1 -8.70 -5.66 11.07
C MET A 1 -9.44 -4.86 9.97
N ILE A 2 -10.47 -4.07 10.29
CA ILE A 2 -11.27 -3.32 9.28
C ILE A 2 -10.53 -2.10 8.71
N LYS A 3 -9.58 -1.52 9.46
CA LYS A 3 -8.78 -0.37 9.02
C LYS A 3 -7.91 -0.69 7.79
N LEU A 4 -7.46 -1.95 7.64
CA LEU A 4 -6.55 -2.31 6.55
C LEU A 4 -7.27 -2.41 5.18
N PRO A 5 -8.41 -3.09 5.03
CA PRO A 5 -9.22 -2.99 3.83
C PRO A 5 -9.64 -1.55 3.51
N LEU A 6 -10.00 -0.77 4.55
CA LEU A 6 -10.37 0.63 4.37
C LEU A 6 -9.20 1.47 3.83
N LEU A 7 -7.97 1.22 4.30
CA LEU A 7 -6.77 1.87 3.76
C LEU A 7 -6.66 1.63 2.24
N PHE A 8 -6.77 0.37 1.81
CA PHE A 8 -6.63 0.02 0.40
C PHE A 8 -7.74 0.61 -0.46
N LEU A 9 -9.00 0.54 0.00
CA LEU A 9 -10.15 1.11 -0.71
C LEU A 9 -10.09 2.64 -0.77
N ALA A 10 -9.68 3.31 0.32
CA ALA A 10 -9.51 4.76 0.32
C ALA A 10 -8.38 5.21 -0.62
N THR A 11 -7.25 4.49 -0.62
CA THR A 11 -6.12 4.77 -1.52
C THR A 11 -6.56 4.57 -2.99
N LEU A 12 -7.31 3.50 -3.27
CA LEU A 12 -7.91 3.28 -4.58
C LEU A 12 -8.86 4.41 -4.98
N GLY A 13 -9.79 4.81 -4.09
CA GLY A 13 -10.75 5.88 -4.36
C GLY A 13 -10.09 7.23 -4.67
N ILE A 14 -8.99 7.56 -3.98
CA ILE A 14 -8.22 8.78 -4.21
C ILE A 14 -7.44 8.70 -5.54
N CYS A 15 -6.86 7.55 -5.85
CA CYS A 15 -5.94 7.43 -6.99
C CYS A 15 -6.66 7.07 -8.31
N LEU A 16 -7.85 6.46 -8.26
CA LEU A 16 -8.61 6.01 -9.43
C LEU A 16 -8.96 7.15 -10.40
N PRO A 17 -9.43 8.34 -9.96
CA PRO A 17 -9.68 9.46 -10.88
C PRO A 17 -8.42 9.88 -11.61
N SER A 18 -7.29 10.01 -10.89
CA SER A 18 -6.00 10.38 -11.48
C SER A 18 -5.54 9.34 -12.52
N PHE A 19 -5.71 8.05 -12.22
CA PHE A 19 -5.37 6.96 -13.14
C PHE A 19 -6.21 7.00 -14.42
N TYR A 20 -7.51 7.26 -14.27
CA TYR A 20 -8.44 7.35 -15.40
C TYR A 20 -8.12 8.56 -16.29
N ILE A 21 -7.80 9.71 -15.72
CA ILE A 21 -7.37 10.88 -16.51
C ILE A 21 -6.06 10.60 -17.24
N PHE A 22 -5.06 9.98 -16.58
CA PHE A 22 -3.83 9.57 -17.28
C PHE A 22 -4.12 8.59 -18.40
N ASN A 23 -5.01 7.62 -18.18
CA ASN A 23 -5.46 6.70 -19.20
C ASN A 23 -6.04 7.44 -20.42
N LEU A 24 -6.91 8.43 -20.20
CA LEU A 24 -7.49 9.25 -21.28
C LEU A 24 -6.46 10.12 -22.01
N VAL A 25 -5.60 10.85 -21.28
CA VAL A 25 -4.60 11.76 -21.84
C VAL A 25 -3.58 11.00 -22.71
N LEU A 26 -3.25 9.77 -22.32
CA LEU A 26 -2.32 8.91 -23.05
C LEU A 26 -2.95 8.21 -24.26
N GLY A 27 -4.23 8.49 -24.57
CA GLY A 27 -4.96 7.86 -25.68
C GLY A 27 -5.20 6.36 -25.44
N SER A 28 -5.15 5.91 -24.19
CA SER A 28 -5.40 4.52 -23.85
C SER A 28 -6.85 4.15 -24.11
N LYS A 29 -7.05 2.95 -24.70
CA LYS A 29 -8.38 2.38 -24.96
C LYS A 29 -8.92 1.56 -23.77
N LEU A 30 -8.27 1.59 -22.61
CA LEU A 30 -8.77 0.84 -21.44
C LEU A 30 -10.08 1.44 -20.95
N LYS A 31 -11.09 0.58 -20.80
CA LYS A 31 -12.37 0.96 -20.22
C LYS A 31 -12.21 1.20 -18.72
N PHE A 32 -13.01 2.11 -18.17
CA PHE A 32 -13.04 2.38 -16.73
C PHE A 32 -13.16 1.10 -15.88
N GLY A 33 -14.03 0.16 -16.29
CA GLY A 33 -14.18 -1.13 -15.60
C GLY A 33 -12.90 -1.99 -15.59
N GLN A 34 -12.09 -1.96 -16.66
CA GLN A 34 -10.82 -2.70 -16.69
C GLN A 34 -9.81 -2.10 -15.72
N LEU A 35 -9.77 -0.78 -15.60
CA LEU A 35 -8.92 -0.07 -14.62
C LEU A 35 -9.32 -0.40 -13.19
N VAL A 36 -10.63 -0.40 -12.89
CA VAL A 36 -11.15 -0.77 -11.57
C VAL A 36 -10.81 -2.21 -11.22
N VAL A 37 -11.04 -3.16 -12.14
CA VAL A 37 -10.73 -4.59 -11.93
C VAL A 37 -9.22 -4.79 -11.70
N LEU A 38 -8.37 -4.12 -12.48
CA LEU A 38 -6.92 -4.18 -12.35
C LEU A 38 -6.44 -3.68 -10.99
N LEU A 39 -6.98 -2.57 -10.49
CA LEU A 39 -6.63 -2.03 -9.17
C LEU A 39 -7.20 -2.89 -8.03
N LEU A 40 -8.42 -3.40 -8.16
CA LEU A 40 -9.00 -4.34 -7.20
C LEU A 40 -8.22 -5.65 -7.13
N TYR A 41 -7.71 -6.14 -8.26
CA TYR A 41 -6.81 -7.30 -8.31
C TYR A 41 -5.53 -7.04 -7.49
N ALA A 42 -4.94 -5.85 -7.61
CA ALA A 42 -3.76 -5.45 -6.82
C ALA A 42 -4.05 -5.45 -5.32
N VAL A 43 -5.19 -4.87 -4.93
CA VAL A 43 -5.66 -4.83 -3.53
C VAL A 43 -5.87 -6.25 -3.01
N CYS A 44 -6.51 -7.12 -3.80
CA CYS A 44 -6.73 -8.52 -3.46
C CYS A 44 -5.41 -9.25 -3.21
N LEU A 45 -4.45 -9.17 -4.14
CA LEU A 45 -3.13 -9.79 -3.97
C LEU A 45 -2.41 -9.28 -2.72
N THR A 46 -2.40 -7.96 -2.51
CA THR A 46 -1.76 -7.35 -1.34
C THR A 46 -2.40 -7.84 -0.05
N ALA A 47 -3.74 -7.91 0.00
CA ALA A 47 -4.49 -8.36 1.16
C ALA A 47 -4.25 -9.84 1.47
N VAL A 48 -4.25 -10.71 0.45
CA VAL A 48 -3.99 -12.14 0.60
C VAL A 48 -2.58 -12.39 1.14
N ILE A 49 -1.57 -11.67 0.63
CA ILE A 49 -0.18 -11.82 1.10
C ILE A 49 -0.03 -11.28 2.53
N CYS A 50 -0.69 -10.17 2.88
CA CYS A 50 -0.70 -9.69 4.26
C CYS A 50 -1.36 -10.70 5.20
N ALA A 51 -2.47 -11.31 4.77
CA ALA A 51 -3.18 -12.33 5.55
C ALA A 51 -2.33 -13.60 5.72
N SER A 52 -1.61 -14.03 4.69
CA SER A 52 -0.73 -15.22 4.77
C SER A 52 0.49 -15.00 5.67
N LEU A 53 0.97 -13.76 5.81
CA LEU A 53 2.06 -13.39 6.71
C LEU A 53 1.60 -12.99 8.12
N ALA A 54 0.28 -12.92 8.38
CA ALA A 54 -0.26 -12.62 9.71
C ALA A 54 0.19 -13.61 10.79
N PRO A 55 0.28 -14.94 10.56
CA PRO A 55 0.81 -15.88 11.54
C PRO A 55 2.26 -15.60 11.94
N VAL A 56 3.09 -15.09 11.02
CA VAL A 56 4.48 -14.70 11.29
C VAL A 56 4.51 -13.52 12.25
N ALA A 57 3.71 -12.49 11.99
CA ALA A 57 3.59 -11.34 12.89
C ALA A 57 3.06 -11.76 14.28
N PHE A 58 2.09 -12.68 14.31
CA PHE A 58 1.53 -13.21 15.55
C PHE A 58 2.55 -14.01 16.38
N PHE A 59 3.38 -14.83 15.73
CA PHE A 59 4.45 -15.56 16.39
C PHE A 59 5.40 -14.63 17.14
N PHE A 60 5.93 -13.60 16.48
CA PHE A 60 6.83 -12.64 17.13
C PHE A 60 6.14 -11.83 18.23
N MET A 61 4.81 -11.64 18.16
CA MET A 61 4.04 -10.94 19.19
C MET A 61 4.04 -11.72 20.49
N ILE A 62 3.95 -13.05 20.42
CA ILE A 62 4.00 -13.94 21.59
C ILE A 62 5.43 -14.04 22.15
N CYS A 63 6.45 -13.98 21.30
CA CYS A 63 7.86 -14.04 21.71
C CYS A 63 8.37 -12.77 22.43
N SER A 64 7.49 -11.90 22.94
CA SER A 64 7.86 -10.67 23.67
C SER A 64 8.78 -9.72 22.88
N SER A 65 8.52 -9.53 21.59
CA SER A 65 9.29 -8.57 20.79
C SER A 65 8.92 -7.11 21.10
N GLY A 66 9.90 -6.21 21.13
CA GLY A 66 9.70 -4.79 21.43
C GLY A 66 8.78 -4.07 20.43
N TYR A 67 8.15 -2.98 20.86
CA TYR A 67 7.22 -2.19 20.05
C TYR A 67 7.81 -1.73 18.70
N HIS A 68 9.04 -1.22 18.71
CA HIS A 68 9.72 -0.73 17.51
C HIS A 68 9.99 -1.84 16.49
N PHE A 69 10.38 -3.03 16.96
CA PHE A 69 10.54 -4.21 16.11
C PHE A 69 9.20 -4.60 15.46
N MET A 70 8.13 -4.63 16.24
CA MET A 70 6.79 -4.93 15.73
C MET A 70 6.31 -3.96 14.65
N VAL A 71 6.55 -2.65 14.84
CA VAL A 71 6.23 -1.64 13.83
C VAL A 71 6.99 -1.90 12.53
N LEU A 72 8.29 -2.17 12.61
CA LEU A 72 9.12 -2.42 11.44
C LEU A 72 8.77 -3.73 10.73
N LEU A 73 8.41 -4.78 11.49
CA LEU A 73 7.93 -6.04 10.93
C LEU A 73 6.65 -5.84 10.10
N HIS A 74 5.68 -5.10 10.62
CA HIS A 74 4.44 -4.80 9.88
C HIS A 74 4.70 -3.95 8.64
N VAL A 75 5.58 -2.95 8.75
CA VAL A 75 6.01 -2.14 7.60
C VAL A 75 6.68 -3.03 6.54
N ALA A 76 7.53 -3.97 6.93
CA ALA A 76 8.20 -4.89 6.01
C ALA A 76 7.21 -5.83 5.31
N ILE A 77 6.27 -6.42 6.05
CA ILE A 77 5.21 -7.27 5.50
C ILE A 77 4.37 -6.48 4.50
N MET A 78 3.97 -5.26 4.85
CA MET A 78 3.16 -4.39 3.98
C MET A 78 3.92 -3.95 2.73
N ALA A 79 5.22 -3.62 2.86
CA ALA A 79 6.06 -3.27 1.73
C ALA A 79 6.21 -4.46 0.76
N LEU A 80 6.48 -5.66 1.28
CA LEU A 80 6.59 -6.87 0.46
C LEU A 80 5.28 -7.18 -0.27
N ALA A 81 4.15 -7.18 0.46
CA ALA A 81 2.83 -7.42 -0.11
C ALA A 81 2.47 -6.38 -1.17
N GLY A 82 2.72 -5.09 -0.88
CA GLY A 82 2.47 -3.99 -1.80
C GLY A 82 3.32 -4.09 -3.06
N LEU A 83 4.61 -4.43 -2.95
CA LEU A 83 5.49 -4.64 -4.12
C LEU A 83 4.98 -5.76 -5.03
N VAL A 84 4.48 -6.86 -4.46
CA VAL A 84 3.89 -7.96 -5.25
C VAL A 84 2.59 -7.51 -5.92
N GLY A 85 1.72 -6.79 -5.20
CA GLY A 85 0.49 -6.21 -5.75
C GLY A 85 0.78 -5.26 -6.92
N LEU A 86 1.75 -4.36 -6.79
CA LEU A 86 2.17 -3.43 -7.84
C LEU A 86 2.75 -4.16 -9.05
N LYS A 87 3.58 -5.20 -8.85
CA LYS A 87 4.05 -6.06 -9.95
C LYS A 87 2.89 -6.74 -10.67
N GLY A 88 1.86 -7.16 -9.93
CA GLY A 88 0.61 -7.69 -10.49
C GLY A 88 -0.08 -6.67 -11.41
N VAL A 89 -0.14 -5.40 -11.00
CA VAL A 89 -0.70 -4.32 -11.84
C VAL A 89 0.11 -4.10 -13.10
N VAL A 90 1.44 -4.04 -13.01
CA VAL A 90 2.30 -3.87 -14.20
C VAL A 90 2.07 -5.00 -15.19
N LYS A 91 2.02 -6.26 -14.73
CA LYS A 91 1.73 -7.41 -15.61
C LYS A 91 0.33 -7.34 -16.20
N GLY A 92 -0.68 -6.97 -15.40
CA GLY A 92 -2.05 -6.80 -15.88
C GLY A 92 -2.18 -5.69 -16.92
N LEU A 93 -1.46 -4.58 -16.74
CA LEU A 93 -1.38 -3.51 -17.73
C LEU A 93 -0.71 -4.00 -19.01
N GLN A 94 0.43 -4.69 -18.93
CA GLN A 94 1.12 -5.23 -20.11
C GLN A 94 0.20 -6.16 -20.92
N PHE A 95 -0.49 -7.07 -20.24
CA PHE A 95 -1.46 -7.96 -20.87
C PHE A 95 -2.60 -7.22 -21.57
N LEU A 96 -3.15 -6.18 -20.93
CA LEU A 96 -4.21 -5.37 -21.53
C LEU A 96 -3.68 -4.47 -22.66
N SER A 97 -2.44 -4.00 -22.55
CA SER A 97 -1.74 -3.16 -23.52
C SER A 97 -1.52 -3.92 -24.83
N GLU A 98 -1.04 -5.18 -24.73
CA GLU A 98 -0.89 -6.08 -25.87
C GLU A 98 -2.21 -6.30 -26.61
N LYS A 99 -3.31 -6.56 -25.87
CA LYS A 99 -4.64 -6.76 -26.47
C LYS A 99 -5.24 -5.51 -27.09
N THR A 100 -4.94 -4.33 -26.57
CA THR A 100 -5.51 -3.06 -27.03
C THR A 100 -4.65 -2.34 -28.05
N GLY A 101 -3.46 -2.87 -28.35
CA GLY A 101 -2.51 -2.28 -29.31
C GLY A 101 -1.77 -1.06 -28.76
N MET A 102 -1.74 -0.88 -27.45
CA MET A 102 -1.03 0.22 -26.81
C MET A 102 0.45 -0.12 -26.67
N LYS A 103 1.32 0.62 -27.34
CA LYS A 103 2.77 0.52 -27.19
C LYS A 103 3.30 1.86 -26.68
N GLY A 104 4.15 1.85 -25.65
CA GLY A 104 4.86 3.04 -25.16
C GLY A 104 4.31 3.73 -23.91
N THR A 105 3.13 3.36 -23.41
CA THR A 105 2.53 3.96 -22.20
C THR A 105 2.93 3.31 -20.88
N GLU A 106 3.67 2.19 -20.92
CA GLU A 106 4.04 1.40 -19.73
C GLU A 106 4.88 2.19 -18.71
N ASN A 107 5.83 3.01 -19.18
CA ASN A 107 6.70 3.76 -18.27
C ASN A 107 5.92 4.81 -17.47
N ILE A 108 4.93 5.45 -18.09
CA ILE A 108 4.10 6.46 -17.41
C ILE A 108 3.22 5.79 -16.36
N PHE A 109 2.67 4.62 -16.66
CA PHE A 109 1.96 3.82 -15.67
C PHE A 109 2.84 3.38 -14.51
N ARG A 110 4.12 3.05 -14.74
CA ARG A 110 5.07 2.77 -13.66
C ARG A 110 5.33 3.98 -12.76
N VAL A 111 5.45 5.18 -13.33
CA VAL A 111 5.56 6.43 -12.56
C VAL A 111 4.30 6.65 -11.72
N TRP A 112 3.12 6.42 -12.30
CA TRP A 112 1.87 6.51 -11.55
C TRP A 112 1.79 5.51 -10.39
N LEU A 113 2.24 4.27 -10.61
CA LEU A 113 2.29 3.25 -9.56
C LEU A 113 3.25 3.63 -8.42
N PHE A 114 4.34 4.32 -8.74
CA PHE A 114 5.24 4.89 -7.74
C PHE A 114 4.55 5.97 -6.91
N LEU A 115 3.80 6.89 -7.55
CA LEU A 115 2.99 7.89 -6.84
C LEU A 115 1.92 7.22 -5.96
N TYR A 116 1.25 6.19 -6.47
CA TYR A 116 0.27 5.39 -5.73
C TYR A 116 0.90 4.78 -4.46
N ALA A 117 2.12 4.24 -4.55
CA ALA A 117 2.82 3.69 -3.39
C ALA A 117 3.12 4.76 -2.33
N ILE A 118 3.54 5.96 -2.75
CA ILE A 118 3.78 7.09 -1.84
C ILE A 118 2.48 7.53 -1.16
N VAL A 119 1.40 7.69 -1.92
CA VAL A 119 0.08 8.07 -1.37
C VAL A 119 -0.41 7.00 -0.41
N GLY A 120 -0.30 5.72 -0.75
CA GLY A 120 -0.67 4.61 0.13
C GLY A 120 0.13 4.60 1.43
N ALA A 121 1.44 4.87 1.37
CA ALA A 121 2.30 5.02 2.56
C ALA A 121 1.82 6.18 3.46
N GLN A 122 1.49 7.34 2.91
CA GLN A 122 0.94 8.46 3.68
C GLN A 122 -0.47 8.17 4.23
N MET A 123 -1.32 7.51 3.45
CA MET A 123 -2.65 7.08 3.92
C MET A 123 -2.52 6.10 5.10
N SER A 124 -1.49 5.25 5.09
CA SER A 124 -1.22 4.33 6.20
C SER A 124 -0.81 5.09 7.47
N TRP A 125 -0.17 6.25 7.33
CA TRP A 125 0.18 7.13 8.44
C TRP A 125 -1.02 7.88 9.02
N ILE A 126 -1.97 8.27 8.17
CA ILE A 126 -3.22 8.93 8.59
C ILE A 126 -4.12 7.93 9.32
N LEU A 127 -4.31 6.75 8.74
CA LEU A 127 -5.25 5.75 9.26
C LEU A 127 -4.64 4.90 10.40
N ARG A 128 -3.30 4.89 10.52
CA ARG A 128 -2.50 4.04 11.43
C ARG A 128 -3.15 2.68 11.65
N PRO A 129 -3.25 1.85 10.59
CA PRO A 129 -3.97 0.58 10.66
C PRO A 129 -3.26 -0.43 11.58
N PHE A 130 -1.97 -0.21 11.88
CA PHE A 130 -1.14 -1.09 12.70
C PHE A 130 -1.01 -0.59 14.14
N ILE A 131 -1.12 -1.55 15.06
CA ILE A 131 -0.83 -1.56 16.51
C ILE A 131 -0.80 -0.18 17.20
N GLY A 132 -1.81 0.05 18.04
CA GLY A 132 -1.85 1.19 18.96
C GLY A 132 -0.65 1.19 19.92
N ALA A 133 -0.10 2.36 20.20
CA ALA A 133 1.00 2.49 21.17
C ALA A 133 0.54 1.99 22.56
N PRO A 134 1.35 1.20 23.29
CA PRO A 134 0.96 0.65 24.60
C PRO A 134 0.48 1.70 25.62
N ASN A 135 1.01 2.92 25.54
CA ASN A 135 0.79 4.01 26.49
C ASN A 135 -0.19 5.09 26.00
N MET A 136 -0.96 4.86 24.93
CA MET A 136 -1.95 5.85 24.47
C MET A 136 -3.34 5.26 24.30
N PRO A 137 -4.40 6.01 24.65
CA PRO A 137 -5.78 5.58 24.45
C PRO A 137 -6.03 5.32 22.97
N PHE A 138 -6.87 4.32 22.68
CA PHE A 138 -7.31 4.00 21.33
C PHE A 138 -8.01 5.22 20.73
N GLN A 139 -7.41 5.82 19.70
CA GLN A 139 -8.00 6.92 18.94
C GLN A 139 -8.25 6.47 17.51
N ILE A 140 -9.43 6.80 16.98
CA ILE A 140 -9.82 6.49 15.59
C ILE A 140 -8.99 7.36 14.63
N PHE A 141 -8.81 8.65 14.98
CA PHE A 141 -7.96 9.61 14.29
C PHE A 141 -7.10 10.35 15.34
N ARG A 142 -5.78 10.42 15.14
CA ARG A 142 -4.86 11.19 15.98
C ARG A 142 -4.60 12.56 15.32
N PRO A 143 -4.36 13.65 16.07
CA PRO A 143 -3.98 14.95 15.49
C PRO A 143 -2.88 14.80 14.43
N ILE A 144 -3.07 15.50 13.31
CA ILE A 144 -2.19 15.46 12.15
C ILE A 144 -0.85 16.07 12.56
N GLY A 145 0.16 15.21 12.78
CA GLY A 145 1.52 15.61 13.14
C GLY A 145 2.54 14.57 12.68
N GLY A 146 3.54 15.01 11.90
CA GLY A 146 4.58 14.15 11.31
C GLY A 146 4.17 13.47 10.01
N ASN A 147 5.09 12.71 9.41
CA ASN A 147 4.86 11.97 8.17
C ASN A 147 5.35 10.51 8.30
N PHE A 148 4.86 9.62 7.44
CA PHE A 148 5.21 8.19 7.46
C PHE A 148 6.73 7.94 7.45
N PHE A 149 7.45 8.60 6.55
CA PHE A 149 8.87 8.36 6.29
C PHE A 149 9.76 8.73 7.48
N THR A 150 9.50 9.88 8.10
CA THR A 150 10.21 10.34 9.31
C THR A 150 9.96 9.42 10.49
N ALA A 151 8.77 8.81 10.58
CA ALA A 151 8.45 7.89 11.66
C ALA A 151 9.18 6.56 11.50
N ILE A 152 9.30 6.03 10.28
CA ILE A 152 10.12 4.85 10.02
C ILE A 152 11.57 5.12 10.38
N LEU A 153 12.13 6.24 9.93
CA LEU A 153 13.52 6.60 10.24
C LEU A 153 13.77 6.73 11.74
N LYS A 154 12.86 7.36 12.48
CA LYS A 154 12.94 7.44 13.95
C LYS A 154 12.83 6.06 14.61
N THR A 155 11.92 5.21 14.13
CA THR A 155 11.73 3.85 14.67
C THR A 155 12.96 2.98 14.40
N LEU A 156 13.57 3.10 13.22
CA LEU A 156 14.83 2.42 12.88
C LEU A 156 15.97 2.90 13.79
N TRP A 157 16.09 4.22 13.98
CA TRP A 157 17.11 4.80 14.86
C TRP A 157 16.96 4.31 16.31
N GLN A 158 15.73 4.29 16.83
CA GLN A 158 15.44 3.81 18.18
C GLN A 158 15.69 2.30 18.35
N LEU A 159 15.51 1.50 17.31
CA LEU A 159 15.85 0.07 17.36
C LEU A 159 17.37 -0.16 17.37
N LEU A 160 18.14 0.72 16.71
CA LEU A 160 19.59 0.61 16.62
C LEU A 160 20.32 1.12 17.87
N GLN A 161 19.64 1.90 18.71
CA GLN A 161 20.17 2.33 20.01
C GLN A 161 19.97 1.21 21.05
N PRO A 162 21.03 0.77 21.75
CA PRO A 162 20.96 -0.26 22.79
C PRO A 162 20.18 0.17 24.03
#